data_AF-A0A2D9J0Q7-F1
#
_entry.id   AF-A0A2D9J0Q7-F1
#
_cell.length_a   1.000
_cell.length_b   1.000
_cell.length_c   1.000
_cell.angle_alpha   90.00
_cell.angle_beta   90.00
_cell.angle_gamma   90.00
#
_symmetry.space_group_name_H-M   'P 1'
#
loop_
_entity.id
_entity.type
_entity.pdbx_description
1 polymer ?
#
loop_
_entity_poly.entity_id
_entity_poly.type
_entity_poly.pdbx_seq_one_letter_code
_entity_poly.pdbx_strand_id
1 'polypeptide(L)'
;ESDAELLGDVDIVIDATDNLASRHAIERLTRDAKKPWIMGAATRLHGQVASFSQSRAEGCYQCLAPSEDDSRGYDCRNEGILGPVIGVIAAWQAQDALMFLSGQPLEWGVLRIYDAMQQRINRLAVTPRQGCHTS
;
A
#
# COMPACT_ATOMS: atom_id res chain seq x y z
N GLU A 1 5.31 -10.96 -23.02
CA GLU A 1 6.28 -10.74 -21.93
C GLU A 1 5.48 -10.69 -20.65
N SER A 2 5.94 -11.31 -19.57
CA SER A 2 5.19 -11.28 -18.32
C SER A 2 5.55 -10.00 -17.58
N ASP A 3 4.55 -9.26 -17.11
CA ASP A 3 4.73 -8.01 -16.35
C ASP A 3 5.68 -8.17 -15.13
N ALA A 4 5.93 -9.40 -14.66
CA ALA A 4 6.91 -9.70 -13.63
C ALA A 4 8.38 -9.43 -14.05
N GLU A 5 8.70 -9.50 -15.35
CA GLU A 5 10.04 -9.18 -15.86
C GLU A 5 10.40 -7.70 -15.67
N LEU A 6 9.38 -6.82 -15.62
CA LEU A 6 9.56 -5.39 -15.33
C LEU A 6 10.16 -5.13 -13.94
N LEU A 7 10.03 -6.09 -13.02
CA LEU A 7 10.49 -5.96 -11.63
C LEU A 7 11.83 -6.64 -11.36
N GLY A 8 12.53 -7.15 -12.38
CA GLY A 8 13.77 -7.92 -12.23
C GLY A 8 14.78 -7.27 -11.28
N ASP A 9 15.22 -6.06 -11.63
CA ASP A 9 16.23 -5.27 -10.91
C ASP A 9 15.64 -4.33 -9.84
N VAL A 10 14.35 -4.45 -9.53
CA VAL A 10 13.67 -3.59 -8.54
C VAL A 10 13.83 -4.18 -7.13
N ASP A 11 14.35 -3.40 -6.19
CA ASP A 11 14.50 -3.83 -4.79
C ASP A 11 13.18 -3.75 -4.01
N ILE A 12 12.40 -2.68 -4.22
CA ILE A 12 11.11 -2.42 -3.56
C ILE A 12 10.22 -1.57 -4.48
N VAL A 13 8.92 -1.87 -4.51
CA VAL A 13 7.95 -1.11 -5.30
C VAL A 13 7.23 -0.08 -4.43
N ILE A 14 7.02 1.13 -4.95
CA ILE A 14 6.20 2.17 -4.31
C ILE A 14 4.96 2.39 -5.16
N ASP A 15 3.78 2.19 -4.57
CA ASP A 15 2.50 2.47 -5.19
C ASP A 15 2.04 3.89 -4.85
N ALA A 16 2.03 4.76 -5.84
CA ALA A 16 1.47 6.11 -5.78
C ALA A 16 0.25 6.26 -6.69
N THR A 17 -0.45 5.17 -6.98
CA THR A 17 -1.65 5.16 -7.82
C THR A 17 -2.90 5.58 -7.05
N ASP A 18 -3.93 5.99 -7.77
CA ASP A 18 -5.14 6.63 -7.25
C ASP A 18 -6.37 5.72 -7.23
N ASN A 19 -6.25 4.46 -7.64
CA ASN A 19 -7.38 3.56 -7.82
C ASN A 19 -7.09 2.14 -7.34
N LEU A 20 -8.14 1.42 -6.89
CA LEU A 20 -8.02 0.08 -6.33
C LEU A 20 -7.49 -0.93 -7.34
N ALA A 21 -7.91 -0.85 -8.60
CA ALA A 21 -7.53 -1.81 -9.63
C ALA A 21 -6.00 -1.87 -9.83
N SER A 22 -5.35 -0.71 -9.90
CA SER A 22 -3.89 -0.61 -9.95
C SER A 22 -3.23 -1.22 -8.72
N ARG A 23 -3.76 -0.97 -7.52
CA ARG A 23 -3.21 -1.53 -6.28
C ARG A 23 -3.30 -3.05 -6.23
N HIS A 24 -4.41 -3.61 -6.69
CA HIS A 24 -4.57 -5.06 -6.83
C HIS A 24 -3.61 -5.65 -7.87
N ALA A 25 -3.39 -4.96 -8.99
CA ALA A 25 -2.39 -5.37 -9.97
C ALA A 25 -0.97 -5.35 -9.39
N ILE A 26 -0.58 -4.27 -8.70
CA ILE A 26 0.73 -4.16 -8.02
C ILE A 26 0.90 -5.28 -6.99
N GLU A 27 -0.12 -5.55 -6.18
CA GLU A 27 -0.09 -6.65 -5.20
C GLU A 27 0.16 -8.00 -5.88
N ARG A 28 -0.50 -8.30 -7.01
CA ARG A 28 -0.25 -9.55 -7.77
C ARG A 28 1.16 -9.58 -8.34
N LEU A 29 1.58 -8.54 -9.07
CA LEU A 29 2.89 -8.49 -9.72
C LEU A 29 4.05 -8.64 -8.73
N THR A 30 3.97 -7.92 -7.60
CA THR A 30 5.00 -7.97 -6.57
C THR A 30 4.98 -9.29 -5.79
N ARG A 31 3.81 -9.93 -5.64
CA ARG A 31 3.72 -11.29 -5.07
C ARG A 31 4.41 -12.31 -5.95
N ASP A 32 4.11 -12.31 -7.25
CA ASP A 32 4.67 -13.26 -8.22
C ASP A 32 6.19 -13.06 -8.38
N ALA A 33 6.63 -11.80 -8.41
CA ALA A 33 8.05 -11.43 -8.48
C ALA A 33 8.77 -11.51 -7.10
N LYS A 34 8.07 -11.87 -6.02
CA LYS A 34 8.58 -11.92 -4.64
C LYS A 34 9.27 -10.61 -4.21
N LYS A 35 8.67 -9.47 -4.56
CA LYS A 35 9.15 -8.14 -4.20
C LYS A 35 8.34 -7.56 -3.03
N PRO A 36 8.98 -6.89 -2.07
CA PRO A 36 8.27 -6.06 -1.12
C PRO A 36 7.69 -4.83 -1.82
N TRP A 37 6.65 -4.24 -1.24
CA TRP A 37 6.09 -2.99 -1.76
C TRP A 37 5.44 -2.13 -0.69
N ILE A 38 5.26 -0.85 -1.01
CA ILE A 38 4.71 0.17 -0.11
C ILE A 38 3.50 0.80 -0.78
N MET A 39 2.34 0.62 -0.19
CA MET A 39 1.10 1.26 -0.60
C MET A 39 0.99 2.66 0.01
N GLY A 40 0.59 3.63 -0.80
CA GLY A 40 0.19 4.96 -0.36
C GLY A 40 -1.18 5.32 -0.93
N ALA A 41 -2.03 5.90 -0.08
CA ALA A 41 -3.34 6.40 -0.48
C ALA A 41 -3.69 7.65 0.31
N ALA A 42 -4.45 8.55 -0.27
CA ALA A 42 -5.02 9.66 0.48
C ALA A 42 -6.33 10.13 -0.16
N THR A 43 -7.25 10.61 0.68
CA THR A 43 -8.54 11.18 0.28
C THR A 43 -9.02 12.18 1.31
N ARG A 44 -9.59 13.31 0.88
CA ARG A 44 -10.05 14.40 1.76
C ARG A 44 -8.94 14.87 2.73
N LEU A 45 -9.07 14.49 4.00
CA LEU A 45 -8.21 14.85 5.13
C LEU A 45 -7.50 13.62 5.72
N HIS A 46 -7.57 12.47 5.04
CA HIS A 46 -7.00 11.22 5.50
C HIS A 46 -5.93 10.72 4.54
N GLY A 47 -4.86 10.18 5.11
CA GLY A 47 -3.80 9.50 4.37
C GLY A 47 -3.57 8.11 4.95
N GLN A 48 -3.09 7.19 4.14
CA GLN A 48 -2.80 5.82 4.52
C GLN A 48 -1.49 5.36 3.91
N VAL A 49 -0.71 4.61 4.67
CA VAL A 49 0.49 3.93 4.19
C VAL A 49 0.60 2.56 4.82
N ALA A 50 0.97 1.56 4.04
CA ALA A 50 1.28 0.22 4.52
C ALA A 50 2.42 -0.38 3.70
N SER A 51 3.35 -1.04 4.39
CA SER A 51 4.47 -1.75 3.78
C SER A 51 4.20 -3.26 3.85
N PHE A 52 4.38 -3.96 2.74
CA PHE A 52 4.13 -5.40 2.62
C PHE A 52 5.42 -6.15 2.29
N SER A 53 5.76 -7.12 3.14
CA SER A 53 6.96 -7.95 3.02
C SER A 53 6.89 -8.86 1.79
N GLN A 54 8.02 -9.31 1.26
CA GLN A 54 8.05 -10.25 0.12
C GLN A 54 7.23 -11.53 0.36
N SER A 55 7.14 -11.99 1.62
CA SER A 55 6.42 -13.22 1.99
C SER A 55 4.94 -13.00 2.25
N ARG A 56 4.52 -11.74 2.50
CA ARG A 56 3.17 -11.39 2.95
C ARG A 56 2.75 -12.17 4.21
N ALA A 57 3.69 -12.50 5.09
CA ALA A 57 3.41 -13.29 6.29
C ALA A 57 2.40 -12.60 7.22
N GLU A 58 2.43 -11.27 7.26
CA GLU A 58 1.52 -10.41 8.01
C GLU A 58 0.17 -10.21 7.30
N GLY A 59 0.01 -10.72 6.09
CA GLY A 59 -1.12 -10.47 5.20
C GLY A 59 -0.73 -9.59 4.02
N CYS A 60 -1.66 -9.42 3.09
CA CYS A 60 -1.45 -8.70 1.83
C CYS A 60 -2.52 -7.65 1.59
N TYR A 61 -2.39 -6.85 0.53
CA TYR A 61 -3.41 -5.85 0.22
C TYR A 61 -4.79 -6.45 -0.02
N GLN A 62 -4.89 -7.65 -0.63
CA GLN A 62 -6.16 -8.37 -0.77
C GLN A 62 -6.79 -8.78 0.59
N CYS A 63 -6.00 -8.93 1.66
CA CYS A 63 -6.54 -9.14 3.01
C CYS A 63 -7.21 -7.87 3.53
N LEU A 64 -6.63 -6.71 3.23
CA LEU A 64 -7.13 -5.39 3.63
C LEU A 64 -8.32 -4.93 2.79
N ALA A 65 -8.26 -5.13 1.48
CA ALA A 65 -9.27 -4.76 0.49
C ALA A 65 -9.65 -6.01 -0.32
N PRO A 66 -10.65 -6.80 0.11
CA PRO A 66 -10.96 -8.09 -0.51
C PRO A 66 -11.77 -8.00 -1.81
N SER A 67 -12.37 -6.86 -2.12
CA SER A 67 -13.12 -6.63 -3.36
C SER A 67 -12.33 -5.73 -4.30
N GLU A 68 -12.09 -6.20 -5.52
CA GLU A 68 -11.60 -5.36 -6.63
C GLU A 68 -12.69 -4.46 -7.22
N ASP A 69 -13.94 -4.68 -6.80
CA ASP A 69 -15.10 -3.98 -7.30
C ASP A 69 -15.16 -2.55 -6.77
N ASP A 70 -14.77 -1.62 -7.62
CA ASP A 70 -14.81 -0.16 -7.38
C ASP A 70 -16.25 0.40 -7.40
N SER A 71 -17.27 -0.46 -7.65
CA SER A 71 -18.69 -0.08 -7.66
C SER A 71 -19.18 0.51 -6.34
N ARG A 72 -18.45 0.31 -5.23
CA ARG A 72 -18.74 0.92 -3.93
C ARG A 72 -18.23 2.35 -3.76
N GLY A 73 -17.68 2.96 -4.82
CA GLY A 73 -17.69 4.40 -4.99
C GLY A 73 -17.03 5.19 -3.87
N TYR A 74 -15.78 4.87 -3.55
CA TYR A 74 -14.87 5.88 -3.01
C TYR A 74 -13.92 6.30 -4.13
N ASP A 75 -14.49 6.78 -5.24
CA ASP A 75 -13.73 7.40 -6.30
C ASP A 75 -13.10 8.68 -5.71
N CYS A 76 -11.84 8.54 -5.27
CA CYS A 76 -11.06 9.61 -4.65
C CYS A 76 -10.98 10.85 -5.55
N ARG A 77 -11.29 10.69 -6.85
CA ARG A 77 -11.33 11.77 -7.84
C ARG A 77 -12.43 12.81 -7.58
N ASN A 78 -13.52 12.46 -6.89
CA ASN A 78 -14.66 13.38 -6.71
C ASN A 78 -14.67 14.13 -5.37
N GLU A 79 -13.84 13.75 -4.40
CA GLU A 79 -13.95 14.27 -3.02
C GLU A 79 -12.90 15.34 -2.66
N GLY A 80 -11.97 15.61 -3.57
CA GLY A 80 -10.84 16.51 -3.33
C GLY A 80 -9.87 15.98 -2.26
N ILE A 81 -8.69 16.59 -2.20
CA ILE A 81 -7.66 16.19 -1.25
C ILE A 81 -6.85 17.39 -0.77
N LEU A 82 -6.62 17.45 0.54
CA LEU A 82 -5.74 18.45 1.13
C LEU A 82 -4.28 18.13 0.78
N GLY A 83 -3.65 18.96 -0.05
CA GLY A 83 -2.29 18.75 -0.56
C GLY A 83 -1.23 18.35 0.48
N PRO A 84 -1.16 19.00 1.66
CA PRO A 84 -0.27 18.57 2.75
C PRO A 84 -0.41 17.11 3.19
N VAL A 85 -1.61 16.52 3.09
CA VAL A 85 -1.82 15.09 3.41
C VAL A 85 -1.06 14.21 2.43
N ILE A 86 -1.09 14.54 1.13
CA ILE A 86 -0.29 13.83 0.11
C ILE A 86 1.20 13.94 0.45
N GLY A 87 1.66 15.14 0.82
CA GLY A 87 3.05 15.37 1.21
C GLY A 87 3.50 14.48 2.38
N VAL A 88 2.67 14.34 3.41
CA VAL A 88 2.93 13.44 4.55
C VAL A 88 3.02 11.98 4.10
N ILE A 89 2.07 11.53 3.28
CA ILE A 89 2.04 10.12 2.82
C ILE A 89 3.22 9.82 1.90
N ALA A 90 3.56 10.70 0.95
CA ALA A 90 4.72 10.55 0.10
C ALA A 90 6.02 10.50 0.91
N ALA A 91 6.15 11.34 1.94
CA ALA A 91 7.31 11.32 2.84
C ALA A 91 7.41 10.00 3.62
N TRP A 92 6.30 9.45 4.10
CA TRP A 92 6.30 8.14 4.76
C TRP A 92 6.63 6.99 3.81
N GLN A 93 6.14 7.01 2.57
CA GLN A 93 6.53 6.01 1.56
C GLN A 93 8.02 6.04 1.28
N ALA A 94 8.58 7.24 1.05
CA ALA A 94 10.00 7.42 0.83
C ALA A 94 10.84 7.02 2.05
N GLN A 95 10.41 7.38 3.25
CA GLN A 95 11.07 7.00 4.50
C GLN A 95 11.14 5.48 4.63
N ASP A 96 10.02 4.77 4.44
CA ASP A 96 10.00 3.31 4.53
C ASP A 96 10.92 2.67 3.47
N ALA A 97 10.89 3.17 2.23
CA ALA A 97 11.77 2.67 1.17
C ALA A 97 13.26 2.87 1.53
N LEU A 98 13.64 4.05 2.02
CA LEU A 98 15.02 4.34 2.42
C LEU A 98 15.46 3.51 3.63
N MET A 99 14.58 3.30 4.60
CA MET A 99 14.85 2.44 5.75
C MET A 99 15.10 0.99 5.28
N PHE A 100 14.27 0.46 4.38
CA PHE A 100 14.49 -0.85 3.79
C PHE A 100 15.83 -0.94 3.02
N LEU A 101 16.07 0.01 2.10
CA LEU A 101 17.28 0.01 1.25
C LEU A 101 18.58 0.21 2.05
N SER A 102 18.50 0.83 3.22
CA SER A 102 19.62 0.98 4.15
C SER A 102 19.80 -0.20 5.12
N GLY A 103 19.02 -1.28 4.94
CA GLY A 103 19.07 -2.48 5.77
C GLY A 103 18.48 -2.31 7.17
N GLN A 104 17.71 -1.24 7.41
CA GLN A 104 17.02 -1.04 8.68
C GLN A 104 15.72 -1.85 8.74
N PRO A 105 15.30 -2.27 9.94
CA PRO A 105 14.04 -2.98 10.09
C PRO A 105 12.86 -2.09 9.70
N LEU A 106 11.92 -2.66 8.95
CA LEU A 106 10.61 -2.09 8.68
C LEU A 106 9.53 -2.84 9.45
N GLU A 107 8.47 -2.11 9.76
CA GLU A 107 7.25 -2.71 10.27
C GLU A 107 6.35 -3.10 9.08
N TRP A 108 6.29 -4.40 8.80
CA TRP A 108 5.48 -4.96 7.73
C TRP A 108 4.04 -5.19 8.19
N GLY A 109 3.09 -5.10 7.26
CA GLY A 109 1.70 -5.44 7.50
C GLY A 109 1.00 -4.54 8.53
N VAL A 110 1.41 -3.27 8.63
CA VAL A 110 0.71 -2.29 9.47
C VAL A 110 0.24 -1.13 8.62
N LEU A 111 -1.08 -0.91 8.62
CA LEU A 111 -1.71 0.25 8.01
C LEU A 111 -1.63 1.43 8.99
N ARG A 112 -0.81 2.42 8.63
CA ARG A 112 -0.76 3.72 9.31
C ARG A 112 -1.76 4.65 8.65
N ILE A 113 -2.70 5.18 9.42
CA ILE A 113 -3.74 6.11 8.94
C ILE A 113 -3.51 7.46 9.59
N TYR A 114 -3.19 8.47 8.79
CA TYR A 114 -3.10 9.85 9.19
C TYR A 114 -4.47 10.53 9.09
N ASP A 115 -4.97 11.06 10.20
CA ASP A 115 -6.11 11.97 10.25
C ASP A 115 -5.58 13.40 10.44
N ALA A 116 -5.68 14.23 9.40
CA ALA A 116 -5.16 15.59 9.42
C ALA A 116 -6.01 16.54 10.28
N MET A 117 -7.30 16.25 10.45
CA MET A 117 -8.20 17.08 11.25
C MET A 117 -7.91 16.90 12.75
N GLN A 118 -7.74 15.65 13.18
CA GLN A 118 -7.42 15.30 14.56
C GLN A 118 -5.92 15.28 14.87
N GLN A 119 -5.08 15.43 13.85
CA GLN A 119 -3.61 15.30 13.93
C GLN A 119 -3.17 13.98 14.58
N ARG A 120 -3.82 12.89 14.20
CA ARG A 120 -3.63 11.57 14.83
C ARG A 120 -3.16 10.53 13.83
N ILE A 121 -2.35 9.60 14.31
CA ILE A 121 -1.91 8.42 13.56
C ILE A 121 -2.54 7.18 14.20
N ASN A 122 -3.43 6.52 13.47
CA ASN A 122 -3.90 5.19 13.83
C ASN A 122 -3.01 4.12 13.22
N ARG A 123 -2.93 2.98 13.89
CA ARG A 123 -2.17 1.83 13.42
C ARG A 123 -3.05 0.60 13.50
N LEU A 124 -3.23 -0.07 12.37
CA LEU A 124 -4.03 -1.28 12.27
C LEU A 124 -3.17 -2.39 11.68
N ALA A 125 -3.12 -3.54 12.34
CA ALA A 125 -2.45 -4.71 11.77
C ALA A 125 -3.26 -5.23 10.58
N VAL A 126 -2.61 -5.36 9.43
CA VAL A 126 -3.08 -6.25 8.37
C VAL A 126 -3.05 -7.65 8.98
N THR A 127 -4.14 -8.39 8.81
CA THR A 127 -4.27 -9.75 9.34
C THR A 127 -4.55 -10.68 8.16
N PRO A 128 -3.84 -11.81 8.03
CA PRO A 128 -4.13 -12.78 6.99
C PRO A 128 -5.59 -13.21 7.04
N ARG A 129 -6.30 -13.10 5.91
CA ARG A 129 -7.70 -13.52 5.78
C ARG A 129 -7.75 -14.96 5.27
N GLN A 130 -8.61 -15.79 5.89
CA GLN A 130 -8.88 -17.13 5.36
C GLN A 130 -9.41 -17.05 3.92
N GLY A 131 -8.85 -17.84 3.02
CA GLY A 131 -9.22 -17.84 1.59
C GLY A 131 -8.59 -16.72 0.75
N CYS A 132 -7.61 -15.98 1.26
CA CYS A 132 -6.92 -14.93 0.50
C CYS A 132 -5.82 -15.45 -0.46
N HIS A 133 -5.42 -16.72 -0.34
CA HIS A 133 -4.32 -17.33 -1.08
C HIS A 133 -4.77 -18.47 -2.03
N THR A 134 -6.07 -18.57 -2.29
CA THR A 134 -6.65 -19.59 -3.17
C THR A 134 -7.06 -18.98 -4.50
N SER A 135 -6.09 -18.86 -5.41
CA SER A 135 -6.28 -18.81 -6.86
C SER A 135 -4.94 -19.09 -7.51
#